data_AF-A0A3M3AMQ5-F1
#
_entry.id   AF-A0A3M3AMQ5-F1
#
_cell.length_a   1.000
_cell.length_b   1.000
_cell.length_c   1.000
_cell.angle_alpha   90.00
_cell.angle_beta   90.00
_cell.angle_gamma   90.00
#
_symmetry.space_group_name_H-M   'P 1'
#
loop_
_entity.id
_entity.type
_entity.pdbx_description
1 polymer ?
#
loop_
_entity_poly.entity_id
_entity_poly.type
_entity_poly.pdbx_seq_one_letter_code
_entity_poly.pdbx_strand_id
1 'polypeptide(L)'
;WAERSTLRITLIRGNHDKRAGDPPQYLGIDVVPEPLPLGPFALQHEPDPHPELHVLAGHVHPVYSLYGRGRQSLRLACFYLGQRVSLLPAFGEFTGGFRIQPVEHSSVYVTGGDAVWRVV
;
A
#
# COMPACT_ATOMS: atom_id res chain seq x y z
N TRP A 1 5.63 8.90 -25.23
CA TRP A 1 5.28 8.63 -23.82
C TRP A 1 5.41 9.87 -22.94
N ALA A 2 6.50 10.65 -23.04
CA ALA A 2 6.67 11.90 -22.28
C ALA A 2 5.96 13.14 -22.88
N GLU A 3 5.54 13.09 -24.14
CA GLU A 3 4.81 14.20 -24.75
C GLU A 3 3.30 13.92 -24.72
N ARG A 4 2.60 14.65 -23.82
CA ARG A 4 1.13 14.77 -23.72
C ARG A 4 0.37 13.62 -23.07
N SER A 5 0.74 13.22 -21.85
CA SER A 5 -0.25 12.58 -20.97
C SER A 5 -1.02 13.68 -20.23
N THR A 6 -2.35 13.62 -20.21
CA THR A 6 -3.21 14.44 -19.33
C THR A 6 -3.33 13.81 -17.93
N LEU A 7 -2.51 12.79 -17.65
CA LEU A 7 -2.56 12.06 -16.40
C LEU A 7 -1.85 12.88 -15.33
N ARG A 8 -2.62 13.33 -14.34
CA ARG A 8 -2.04 13.93 -13.13
C ARG A 8 -1.46 12.81 -12.27
N ILE A 9 -0.20 12.96 -11.88
CA ILE A 9 0.50 12.00 -11.03
C ILE A 9 0.92 12.76 -9.77
N THR A 10 0.46 12.28 -8.61
CA THR A 10 0.84 12.82 -7.31
C THR A 10 1.64 11.77 -6.54
N LEU A 11 2.85 12.12 -6.10
CA LEU A 11 3.70 11.30 -5.25
C LEU A 11 3.59 11.80 -3.81
N ILE A 12 3.10 10.94 -2.91
CA ILE A 12 3.19 11.17 -1.46
C ILE A 12 4.56 10.68 -1.01
N ARG A 13 5.39 11.60 -0.49
CA ARG A 13 6.82 11.36 -0.25
C ARG A 13 7.06 10.34 0.88
N GLY A 14 7.62 9.18 0.53
CA GLY A 14 8.05 8.16 1.47
C GLY A 14 9.51 8.30 1.93
N ASN A 15 9.96 7.36 2.75
CA ASN A 15 11.32 7.34 3.29
C ASN A 15 12.42 7.17 2.21
N HIS A 16 12.12 6.45 1.12
CA HIS A 16 13.04 6.33 -0.02
C HIS A 16 13.16 7.64 -0.80
N ASP A 17 12.04 8.32 -1.04
CA ASP A 17 12.01 9.61 -1.75
C ASP A 17 12.73 10.71 -0.94
N LYS A 18 12.50 10.75 0.38
CA LYS A 18 13.22 11.66 1.30
C LYS A 18 14.75 11.50 1.21
N ARG A 19 15.25 10.29 0.88
CA ARG A 19 16.68 9.99 0.75
C ARG A 19 17.22 10.21 -0.66
N ALA A 20 16.44 9.87 -1.69
CA ALA A 20 16.83 10.00 -3.08
C ALA A 20 16.70 11.44 -3.62
N GLY A 21 15.83 12.24 -2.99
CA GLY A 21 15.38 13.53 -3.51
C GLY A 21 14.11 13.38 -4.34
N ASP A 22 13.47 14.53 -4.60
CA ASP A 22 12.26 14.56 -5.41
C ASP A 22 12.55 14.15 -6.87
N PRO A 23 11.58 13.52 -7.56
CA PRO A 23 11.71 13.20 -8.98
C PRO A 23 12.01 14.45 -9.82
N PRO A 24 12.75 14.30 -10.95
CA PRO A 24 13.02 15.41 -11.84
C PRO A 24 11.76 16.13 -12.33
N GLN A 25 11.78 17.46 -12.32
CA GLN A 25 10.61 18.30 -12.64
C GLN A 25 10.01 18.03 -14.03
N TYR A 26 10.84 17.65 -15.01
CA TYR A 26 10.37 17.34 -16.36
C TYR A 26 9.44 16.11 -16.43
N LEU A 27 9.35 15.31 -15.36
CA LEU A 27 8.41 14.20 -15.26
C LEU A 27 6.97 14.66 -14.95
N GLY A 28 6.76 15.91 -14.52
CA GLY A 28 5.42 16.44 -14.24
C GLY A 28 4.70 15.73 -13.10
N ILE A 29 5.44 15.27 -12.08
CA ILE A 29 4.91 14.60 -10.89
C ILE A 29 4.77 15.62 -9.76
N ASP A 30 3.57 15.77 -9.21
CA ASP A 30 3.30 16.62 -8.05
C ASP A 30 3.74 15.89 -6.78
N VAL A 31 4.77 16.39 -6.10
CA VAL A 31 5.28 15.77 -4.87
C VAL A 31 4.70 16.47 -3.64
N VAL A 32 4.11 15.70 -2.73
CA VAL A 32 3.48 16.20 -1.51
C VAL A 32 3.98 15.43 -0.28
N PRO A 33 4.02 16.05 0.91
CA PRO A 33 4.29 15.32 2.15
C PRO A 33 3.08 14.42 2.52
N GLU A 34 3.33 13.43 3.37
CA GLU A 34 2.26 12.72 4.07
C GLU A 34 1.85 13.48 5.35
N PRO A 35 0.57 13.43 5.76
CA PRO A 35 -0.57 12.87 5.03
C PRO A 35 -1.09 13.80 3.92
N LEU A 36 -1.63 13.20 2.86
CA LEU A 36 -2.49 13.89 1.89
C LEU A 36 -3.96 13.60 2.21
N PRO A 37 -4.74 14.57 2.71
CA PRO A 37 -6.18 14.39 2.93
C PRO A 37 -6.92 14.25 1.61
N LEU A 38 -7.78 13.24 1.50
CA LEU A 38 -8.64 13.01 0.34
C LEU A 38 -10.00 12.46 0.79
N GLY A 39 -10.99 13.34 0.93
CA GLY A 39 -12.30 12.96 1.45
C GLY A 39 -12.19 12.37 2.86
N PRO A 40 -12.69 11.14 3.12
CA PRO A 40 -12.60 10.52 4.45
C PRO A 40 -11.22 9.90 4.74
N PHE A 41 -10.26 10.03 3.83
CA PHE A 41 -8.98 9.34 3.90
C PHE A 41 -7.81 10.28 4.18
N ALA A 42 -6.83 9.77 4.93
CA ALA A 42 -5.47 10.29 4.97
C ALA A 42 -4.58 9.33 4.17
N LEU A 43 -4.11 9.76 3.00
CA LEU A 43 -3.19 8.97 2.18
C LEU A 43 -1.76 9.18 2.70
N GLN A 44 -1.06 8.10 3.02
CA GLN A 44 0.27 8.14 3.64
C GLN A 44 1.19 7.08 3.05
N HIS A 45 2.50 7.27 3.20
CA HIS A 45 3.47 6.20 2.96
C HIS A 45 3.56 5.33 4.21
N GLU A 46 3.80 5.94 5.37
CA GLU A 46 3.90 5.24 6.66
C GLU A 46 2.50 4.92 7.25
N PRO A 47 2.32 3.72 7.85
CA PRO A 47 1.00 3.25 8.31
C PRO A 47 0.63 3.77 9.70
N ASP A 48 0.97 5.03 10.00
CA ASP A 48 0.68 5.63 11.29
C ASP A 48 -0.79 6.07 11.37
N PRO A 49 -1.52 5.80 12.48
CA PRO A 49 -2.90 6.23 12.63
C PRO A 49 -3.05 7.75 12.57
N HIS A 50 -4.01 8.24 11.79
CA HIS A 50 -4.46 9.63 11.82
C HIS A 50 -5.52 9.83 12.92
N PRO A 51 -5.57 10.98 13.62
CA PRO A 51 -6.53 11.22 14.70
C PRO A 51 -7.99 11.20 14.24
N GLU A 52 -8.27 11.64 13.01
CA GLU A 52 -9.64 11.89 12.52
C GLU A 52 -10.03 11.10 11.27
N LEU A 53 -9.05 10.67 10.46
CA LEU A 53 -9.29 10.16 9.10
C LEU A 53 -8.87 8.69 9.02
N HIS A 54 -9.50 7.94 8.13
CA HIS A 54 -9.05 6.57 7.86
C HIS A 54 -7.79 6.58 7.00
N VAL A 55 -6.75 5.89 7.42
CA VAL A 55 -5.47 5.89 6.73
C VAL A 55 -5.43 4.85 5.63
N LEU A 56 -5.00 5.24 4.43
CA LEU A 56 -4.57 4.31 3.38
C LEU A 56 -3.06 4.45 3.25
N ALA A 57 -2.32 3.39 3.58
CA ALA A 57 -0.86 3.41 3.64
C ALA A 57 -0.19 2.27 2.88
N GLY A 58 1.09 2.47 2.59
CA GLY A 58 1.97 1.47 1.97
C GLY A 58 3.10 1.05 2.94
N HIS A 59 4.34 1.25 2.49
CA HIS A 59 5.60 1.05 3.22
C HIS A 59 5.95 -0.38 3.66
N VAL A 60 5.07 -1.05 4.42
CA VAL A 60 5.40 -2.31 5.10
C VAL A 60 5.30 -3.55 4.19
N HIS A 61 4.67 -3.39 3.02
CA HIS A 61 4.51 -4.45 2.04
C HIS A 61 3.76 -5.67 2.62
N PRO A 62 2.45 -5.51 2.91
CA PRO A 62 1.67 -6.52 3.60
C PRO A 62 1.57 -7.84 2.82
N VAL A 63 1.81 -8.95 3.51
CA VAL A 63 1.68 -10.31 2.99
C VAL A 63 0.86 -11.20 3.92
N TYR A 64 0.13 -12.15 3.35
CA TYR A 64 -0.62 -13.16 4.08
C TYR A 64 -0.22 -14.56 3.66
N SER A 65 -0.23 -15.50 4.61
CA SER A 65 0.17 -16.89 4.37
C SER A 65 -1.06 -17.79 4.32
N LEU A 66 -1.28 -18.43 3.18
CA LEU A 66 -2.26 -19.49 3.01
C LEU A 66 -1.60 -20.85 3.27
N TYR A 67 -2.35 -21.77 3.87
CA TYR A 67 -1.88 -23.11 4.19
C TYR A 67 -2.78 -24.14 3.51
N GLY A 68 -2.17 -25.04 2.74
CA GLY A 68 -2.83 -26.11 2.01
C GLY A 68 -2.57 -27.48 2.61
N ARG A 69 -3.07 -28.51 1.93
CA ARG A 69 -2.78 -29.91 2.28
C ARG A 69 -1.29 -30.21 2.06
N GLY A 70 -0.78 -31.24 2.76
CA GLY A 70 0.60 -31.71 2.56
C GLY A 70 1.68 -30.70 2.95
N ARG A 71 1.41 -29.81 3.92
CA ARG A 71 2.33 -28.76 4.39
C ARG A 71 2.66 -27.69 3.33
N GLN A 72 1.84 -27.57 2.29
CA GLN A 72 1.97 -26.49 1.32
C GLN A 72 1.65 -25.15 1.99
N SER A 73 2.43 -24.12 1.68
CA SER A 73 2.13 -22.76 2.08
C SER A 73 2.41 -21.79 0.94
N LEU A 74 1.55 -20.80 0.78
CA LEU A 74 1.71 -19.73 -0.19
C LEU A 74 1.75 -18.40 0.55
N ARG A 75 2.73 -17.57 0.21
CA ARG A 75 2.88 -16.23 0.74
C ARG A 75 2.52 -15.25 -0.37
N LEU A 76 1.43 -14.52 -0.18
CA LEU A 76 0.86 -13.64 -1.19
C LEU A 76 0.80 -12.21 -0.66
N ALA A 77 1.04 -11.23 -1.54
CA ALA A 77 0.76 -9.83 -1.23
C ALA A 77 -0.75 -9.66 -0.99
N CYS A 78 -1.11 -8.81 -0.02
CA CYS A 78 -2.50 -8.66 0.36
C CYS A 78 -2.88 -7.20 0.63
N PHE A 79 -4.14 -6.85 0.35
CA PHE A 79 -4.78 -5.73 1.00
C PHE A 79 -5.17 -6.14 2.42
N TYR A 80 -4.90 -5.27 3.37
CA TYR A 80 -5.38 -5.40 4.74
C TYR A 80 -6.29 -4.21 5.04
N LEU A 81 -7.54 -4.47 5.41
CA LEU A 81 -8.50 -3.44 5.81
C LEU A 81 -8.69 -3.51 7.32
N GLY A 82 -8.06 -2.59 8.05
CA GLY A 82 -8.24 -2.42 9.49
C GLY A 82 -9.33 -1.38 9.81
N GLN A 83 -9.55 -1.10 11.09
CA GLN A 83 -10.58 -0.12 11.50
C GLN A 83 -10.15 1.34 11.23
N ARG A 84 -8.88 1.66 11.49
CA ARG A 84 -8.32 3.02 11.31
C ARG A 84 -7.24 3.13 10.24
N VAL A 85 -6.61 2.02 9.90
CA VAL A 85 -5.49 1.95 8.94
C VAL A 85 -5.72 0.75 8.03
N SER A 86 -5.68 1.00 6.73
CA SER A 86 -5.65 -0.02 5.69
C SER A 86 -4.32 0.03 4.95
N LEU A 87 -3.82 -1.15 4.58
CA LEU A 87 -2.53 -1.32 3.94
C LEU A 87 -2.72 -1.82 2.51
N LEU A 88 -2.03 -1.15 1.58
CA LEU A 88 -1.96 -1.51 0.18
C LEU A 88 -0.77 -2.47 -0.05
N PRO A 89 -0.91 -3.49 -0.92
CA PRO A 89 0.20 -4.34 -1.30
C PRO A 89 1.28 -3.53 -2.04
N ALA A 90 2.53 -4.02 -1.98
CA ALA A 90 3.60 -3.46 -2.79
C ALA A 90 3.30 -3.68 -4.28
N PHE A 91 3.53 -2.66 -5.11
CA PHE A 91 3.46 -2.82 -6.57
C PHE A 91 4.72 -3.53 -7.13
N GLY A 92 5.88 -3.38 -6.47
CA GLY A 92 7.13 -4.00 -6.89
C GLY A 92 7.32 -5.43 -6.37
N GLU A 93 8.07 -6.25 -7.11
CA GLU A 93 8.27 -7.69 -6.83
C GLU A 93 9.18 -7.99 -5.63
N PHE A 94 10.02 -7.06 -5.20
CA PHE A 94 11.12 -7.32 -4.25
C PHE A 94 10.90 -6.66 -2.90
N THR A 95 10.13 -7.30 -2.02
CA THR A 95 9.97 -6.80 -0.67
C THR A 95 9.94 -7.92 0.36
N GLY A 96 10.72 -7.76 1.43
CA GLY A 96 10.82 -8.70 2.55
C GLY A 96 9.50 -8.99 3.27
N GLY A 97 8.42 -8.28 2.92
CA GLY A 97 7.00 -8.52 3.20
C GLY A 97 6.61 -8.59 4.67
N PHE A 98 5.82 -7.64 5.16
CA PHE A 98 5.30 -7.66 6.53
C PHE A 98 4.11 -8.62 6.67
N ARG A 99 4.27 -9.67 7.48
CA ARG A 99 3.22 -10.67 7.67
C ARG A 99 2.05 -10.09 8.47
N ILE A 100 0.88 -10.07 7.86
CA ILE A 100 -0.35 -9.61 8.50
C ILE A 100 -0.88 -10.67 9.47
N GLN A 101 -1.17 -10.22 10.68
CA GLN A 101 -1.96 -10.92 11.69
C GLN A 101 -3.31 -10.19 11.79
N PRO A 102 -4.39 -10.76 11.23
CA PRO A 102 -5.70 -10.13 11.28
C PRO A 102 -6.17 -9.97 12.73
N VAL A 103 -6.75 -8.82 13.03
CA VAL A 103 -7.40 -8.52 14.32
C VAL A 103 -8.93 -8.52 14.15
N GLU A 104 -9.66 -8.42 15.26
CA GLU A 104 -11.12 -8.32 15.21
C GLU A 104 -11.57 -7.14 14.34
N HIS A 105 -12.63 -7.39 13.57
CA HIS A 105 -13.20 -6.43 12.61
C HIS A 105 -12.20 -5.95 11.53
N SER A 106 -11.22 -6.78 11.16
CA SER A 106 -10.38 -6.57 9.98
C SER A 106 -10.74 -7.53 8.84
N SER A 107 -10.33 -7.18 7.62
CA SER A 107 -10.45 -8.07 6.45
C SER A 107 -9.13 -8.17 5.71
N VAL A 108 -8.84 -9.33 5.15
CA VAL A 108 -7.64 -9.57 4.35
C VAL A 108 -8.04 -10.07 2.97
N TYR A 109 -7.47 -9.45 1.94
CA TYR A 109 -7.66 -9.84 0.55
C TYR A 109 -6.30 -10.12 -0.08
N VAL A 110 -6.05 -11.36 -0.50
CA VAL A 110 -4.81 -11.73 -1.20
C VAL A 110 -4.93 -11.49 -2.69
N THR A 111 -3.81 -11.14 -3.33
CA THR A 111 -3.70 -10.96 -4.77
C THR A 111 -2.99 -12.16 -5.40
N GLY A 112 -3.52 -12.69 -6.50
CA GLY A 112 -2.91 -13.80 -7.22
C GLY A 112 -3.79 -14.34 -8.34
N GLY A 113 -3.15 -14.74 -9.45
CA GLY A 113 -3.85 -15.27 -10.63
C GLY A 113 -4.84 -14.26 -11.23
N ASP A 114 -4.40 -13.00 -11.39
CA ASP A 114 -5.19 -11.88 -11.91
C ASP A 114 -6.50 -11.60 -11.14
N ALA A 115 -6.59 -12.08 -9.90
CA ALA A 115 -7.77 -11.96 -9.07
C ALA A 115 -7.42 -11.51 -7.63
N VAL A 116 -8.47 -11.05 -6.94
CA VAL A 116 -8.43 -10.66 -5.52
C VAL A 116 -9.34 -11.59 -4.74
N TRP A 117 -8.81 -12.21 -3.68
CA TRP A 117 -9.49 -13.23 -2.90
C TRP A 117 -9.60 -12.82 -1.45
N ARG A 118 -10.82 -12.73 -0.91
CA ARG A 118 -11.02 -12.52 0.52
C ARG A 118 -10.67 -13.81 1.29
N VAL A 119 -9.84 -13.69 2.32
CA VAL A 119 -9.34 -14.83 3.11
C VAL A 119 -9.61 -14.69 4.61
N VAL A 120 -10.03 -13.50 5.05
CA VAL A 120 -10.51 -13.16 6.40
C VAL A 120 -11.70 -12.21 6.27
#